data_AF-A0AA95HXA3-F1
#
_entry.id   AF-A0AA95HXA3-F1
#
_cell.length_a   1.000
_cell.length_b   1.000
_cell.length_c   1.000
_cell.angle_alpha   90.00
_cell.angle_beta   90.00
_cell.angle_gamma   90.00
#
_symmetry.space_group_name_H-M   'P 1'
#
loop_
_entity.id
_entity.type
_entity.pdbx_description
1 polymer ?
#
loop_
_entity_poly.entity_id
_entity_poly.type
_entity_poly.pdbx_seq_one_letter_code
_entity_poly.pdbx_strand_id
1 'polypeptide(L)'
;MAKTEIENMGYCIICRRNNVSLSDEHVIPDSIGGYYHIHTVCKECNSKLGDNVDVKLLNHTLIKLHRFSKRMRGKTGYIPNPFDVKSTTDTGQAVRVEDKNGVLTPFLLPDIKSNADGSHIQITLDRRAEEDIEKIIAKKLKKQGITSKTHQFVETRTYHEFKPTITSTLSFDLEEFKLGILKIAYEFAVDSLPDFINDKNAIIISEILLNQDISRLSTIQFIGDGFENIIQPVFGNLIDFSNKDRHYLFLIETEEKLVCFVNLFNIISIGLVLSEKQKFLKDDFIVGINDINAAVFNKFTSIEIFNKTRHSLEYQFQYSFSSLEEAHTFSMLIKNCCFKHFTLGNKTPLFFRNGSIAYEDFSLKLIEIQDVNDLYDNGTFVVEYKMDEELYVKCLQNDILVRVSSIKTINHLSIL
;
A
#
# COMPACT_ATOMS: atom_id res chain seq x y z
N MET A 1 -0.77 -41.23 16.29
CA MET A 1 0.15 -40.29 16.98
C MET A 1 -0.45 -38.91 16.86
N ALA A 2 -1.05 -38.38 17.93
CA ALA A 2 -1.50 -37.00 17.97
C ALA A 2 -0.25 -36.12 18.03
N LYS A 3 -0.03 -35.26 17.03
CA LYS A 3 0.93 -34.17 17.15
C LYS A 3 0.37 -33.23 18.20
N THR A 4 0.97 -33.23 19.38
CA THR A 4 0.76 -32.17 20.37
C THR A 4 1.32 -30.89 19.74
N GLU A 5 0.47 -30.08 19.11
CA GLU A 5 0.85 -28.72 18.72
C GLU A 5 1.17 -27.98 20.01
N ILE A 6 2.45 -27.62 20.19
CA ILE A 6 2.87 -26.74 21.26
C ILE A 6 2.21 -25.39 20.96
N GLU A 7 1.22 -25.01 21.74
CA GLU A 7 0.58 -23.71 21.56
C GLU A 7 1.61 -22.61 21.85
N ASN A 8 1.87 -21.77 20.84
CA ASN A 8 2.72 -20.60 20.99
C ASN A 8 2.00 -19.57 21.88
N MET A 9 2.41 -19.48 23.14
CA MET A 9 1.84 -18.57 24.12
C MET A 9 2.67 -17.29 24.16
N GLY A 10 2.04 -16.13 24.16
CA GLY A 10 2.75 -14.85 24.26
C GLY A 10 1.87 -13.65 24.53
N TYR A 11 2.38 -12.47 24.17
CA TYR A 11 1.67 -11.19 24.30
C TYR A 11 0.91 -10.86 23.03
N CYS A 12 -0.39 -10.60 23.13
CA CYS A 12 -1.20 -10.16 22.01
C CYS A 12 -1.22 -8.63 21.92
N ILE A 13 -0.84 -8.07 20.76
CA ILE A 13 -0.76 -6.62 20.55
C ILE A 13 -2.13 -5.94 20.53
N ILE A 14 -3.18 -6.67 20.14
CA ILE A 14 -4.55 -6.15 20.04
C ILE A 14 -5.24 -6.08 21.41
N CYS A 15 -5.37 -7.21 22.11
CA CYS A 15 -6.00 -7.24 23.43
C CYS A 15 -5.05 -6.90 24.58
N ARG A 16 -3.75 -6.74 24.30
CA ARG A 16 -2.71 -6.36 25.27
C ARG A 16 -2.60 -7.32 26.46
N ARG A 17 -2.94 -8.61 26.27
CA ARG A 17 -2.85 -9.67 27.29
C ARG A 17 -1.63 -10.56 27.06
N ASN A 18 -0.95 -10.93 28.14
CA ASN A 18 0.08 -11.98 28.16
C ASN A 18 -0.55 -13.38 28.24
N ASN A 19 0.26 -14.41 27.97
CA ASN A 19 -0.11 -15.82 28.11
C ASN A 19 -1.38 -16.18 27.34
N VAL A 20 -1.46 -15.75 26.08
CA VAL A 20 -2.54 -16.12 25.16
C VAL A 20 -2.00 -16.89 23.96
N SER A 21 -2.82 -17.79 23.40
CA SER A 21 -2.47 -18.57 22.21
C SER A 21 -2.41 -17.67 20.98
N LEU A 22 -1.20 -17.47 20.47
CA LEU A 22 -0.88 -16.67 19.30
C LEU A 22 -1.25 -17.41 18.01
N SER A 23 -1.50 -16.64 16.96
CA SER A 23 -1.94 -17.13 15.65
C SER A 23 -1.07 -16.56 14.53
N ASP A 24 -1.19 -17.18 13.36
CA ASP A 24 -0.62 -16.64 12.12
C ASP A 24 -1.59 -15.58 11.55
N GLU A 25 -1.27 -14.31 11.79
CA GLU A 25 -2.08 -13.16 11.38
C GLU A 25 -1.52 -12.57 10.08
N HIS A 26 -2.40 -12.32 9.11
CA HIS A 26 -2.04 -11.62 7.89
C HIS A 26 -2.26 -10.12 8.11
N VAL A 27 -1.18 -9.33 8.08
CA VAL A 27 -1.26 -7.87 8.27
C VAL A 27 -2.09 -7.25 7.16
N ILE A 28 -1.78 -7.58 5.91
CA ILE A 28 -2.62 -7.28 4.75
C ILE A 28 -3.50 -8.51 4.49
N PRO A 29 -4.82 -8.38 4.32
CA PRO A 29 -5.68 -9.55 4.16
C PRO A 29 -5.28 -10.45 2.97
N ASP A 30 -5.21 -11.76 3.23
CA ASP A 30 -4.91 -12.80 2.22
C ASP A 30 -5.79 -12.70 0.96
N SER A 31 -7.07 -12.32 1.12
CA SER A 31 -8.03 -12.20 0.00
C SER A 31 -7.69 -11.10 -1.02
N ILE A 32 -6.76 -10.20 -0.68
CA ILE A 32 -6.19 -9.21 -1.59
C ILE A 32 -4.72 -9.48 -1.91
N GLY A 33 -4.19 -10.66 -1.55
CA GLY A 33 -2.82 -11.06 -1.84
C GLY A 33 -1.81 -10.57 -0.80
N GLY A 34 -2.19 -10.47 0.46
CA GLY A 34 -1.26 -10.12 1.53
C GLY A 34 -0.38 -11.30 1.98
N TYR A 35 0.94 -11.09 1.89
CA TYR A 35 1.98 -12.07 2.21
C TYR A 35 2.82 -11.67 3.44
N TYR A 36 2.43 -10.62 4.15
CA TYR A 36 3.08 -10.22 5.40
C TYR A 36 2.35 -10.77 6.61
N HIS A 37 3.05 -11.60 7.37
CA HIS A 37 2.50 -12.34 8.50
C HIS A 37 3.20 -11.92 9.79
N ILE A 38 2.43 -11.85 10.87
CA ILE A 38 2.94 -11.63 12.23
C ILE A 38 2.38 -12.70 13.17
N HIS A 39 3.14 -12.96 14.24
CA HIS A 39 2.77 -13.97 15.25
C HIS A 39 2.49 -13.33 16.61
N THR A 40 2.02 -12.09 16.63
CA THR A 40 1.81 -11.28 17.84
C THR A 40 0.33 -11.01 18.11
N VAL A 41 -0.58 -11.66 17.39
CA VAL A 41 -2.04 -11.56 17.56
C VAL A 41 -2.61 -12.91 18.01
N CYS A 42 -3.43 -12.91 19.06
CA CYS A 42 -4.06 -14.13 19.55
C CYS A 42 -5.21 -14.59 18.67
N LYS A 43 -5.51 -15.90 18.70
CA LYS A 43 -6.58 -16.54 17.90
C LYS A 43 -7.94 -15.81 18.00
N GLU A 44 -8.31 -15.35 19.21
CA GLU A 44 -9.57 -14.64 19.45
C GLU A 44 -9.59 -13.27 18.74
N CYS A 45 -8.49 -12.51 18.82
CA CYS A 45 -8.38 -11.20 18.16
C CYS A 45 -8.31 -11.35 16.65
N ASN A 46 -7.50 -12.28 16.14
CA ASN A 46 -7.39 -12.58 14.70
C ASN A 46 -8.76 -12.88 14.09
N SER A 47 -9.53 -13.79 14.70
CA SER A 47 -10.89 -14.09 14.24
C SER A 47 -11.79 -12.85 14.23
N LYS A 48 -11.77 -12.03 15.29
CA LYS A 48 -12.59 -10.80 15.36
C LYS A 48 -12.17 -9.77 14.31
N LEU A 49 -10.87 -9.62 14.07
CA LEU A 49 -10.33 -8.73 13.03
C LEU A 49 -10.77 -9.21 11.65
N GLY A 50 -10.64 -10.50 11.35
CA GLY A 50 -11.11 -11.07 10.08
C GLY A 50 -12.61 -10.85 9.84
N ASP A 51 -13.42 -11.16 10.85
CA ASP A 51 -14.89 -11.15 10.74
C ASP A 51 -15.50 -9.75 10.70
N ASN A 52 -14.81 -8.73 11.26
CA ASN A 52 -15.42 -7.41 11.48
C ASN A 52 -14.57 -6.22 11.01
N VAL A 53 -13.26 -6.37 10.87
CA VAL A 53 -12.33 -5.30 10.47
C VAL A 53 -11.90 -5.48 9.02
N ASP A 54 -11.29 -6.61 8.69
CA ASP A 54 -10.82 -6.91 7.33
C ASP A 54 -11.99 -6.97 6.34
N VAL A 55 -13.13 -7.51 6.78
CA VAL A 55 -14.34 -7.60 5.95
C VAL A 55 -14.81 -6.22 5.45
N LYS A 56 -14.61 -5.14 6.21
CA LYS A 56 -15.02 -3.77 5.83
C LYS A 56 -14.16 -3.27 4.67
N LEU A 57 -12.86 -3.50 4.73
CA LEU A 57 -11.94 -3.22 3.63
C LEU A 57 -12.21 -4.11 2.41
N LEU A 58 -12.38 -5.42 2.62
CA LEU A 58 -12.61 -6.39 1.54
C LEU A 58 -13.93 -6.18 0.79
N ASN A 59 -14.95 -5.63 1.48
CA ASN A 59 -16.25 -5.33 0.90
C ASN A 59 -16.35 -3.91 0.33
N HIS A 60 -15.32 -3.08 0.49
CA HIS A 60 -15.27 -1.77 -0.14
C HIS A 60 -15.40 -1.89 -1.66
N THR A 61 -16.20 -1.03 -2.29
CA THR A 61 -16.60 -1.15 -3.70
C THR A 61 -15.39 -1.16 -4.64
N LEU A 62 -14.37 -0.32 -4.41
CA LEU A 62 -13.17 -0.31 -5.23
C LEU A 62 -12.33 -1.58 -5.09
N ILE A 63 -12.25 -2.15 -3.89
CA ILE A 63 -11.53 -3.42 -3.65
C ILE A 63 -12.27 -4.57 -4.34
N LYS A 64 -13.61 -4.64 -4.22
CA LYS A 64 -14.42 -5.64 -4.95
C LYS A 64 -14.25 -5.51 -6.46
N LEU A 65 -14.29 -4.28 -7.00
CA LEU A 65 -14.06 -4.03 -8.43
C LEU A 65 -12.68 -4.51 -8.87
N HIS A 66 -11.63 -4.21 -8.10
CA HIS A 66 -10.29 -4.66 -8.41
C HIS A 66 -10.19 -6.20 -8.39
N ARG A 67 -10.64 -6.84 -7.31
CA ARG A 67 -10.66 -8.30 -7.16
C ARG A 67 -11.45 -8.98 -8.28
N PHE A 68 -12.58 -8.41 -8.67
CA PHE A 68 -13.38 -8.90 -9.79
C PHE A 68 -12.63 -8.79 -11.13
N SER A 69 -12.02 -7.64 -11.40
CA SER A 69 -11.26 -7.40 -12.64
C SER A 69 -10.06 -8.35 -12.80
N LYS A 70 -9.41 -8.68 -11.68
CA LYS A 70 -8.24 -9.56 -11.59
C LYS A 70 -8.58 -11.03 -11.30
N ARG A 71 -9.87 -11.37 -11.14
CA ARG A 71 -10.34 -12.71 -10.77
C ARG A 71 -9.68 -13.26 -9.49
N MET A 72 -9.43 -12.39 -8.51
CA MET A 72 -8.80 -12.75 -7.25
C MET A 72 -9.75 -13.53 -6.34
N ARG A 73 -9.39 -14.77 -6.04
CA ARG A 73 -10.15 -15.67 -5.18
C ARG A 73 -9.71 -15.49 -3.73
N GLY A 74 -10.68 -15.46 -2.81
CA GLY A 74 -10.38 -15.62 -1.38
C GLY A 74 -10.20 -17.09 -1.00
N LYS A 75 -10.02 -17.37 0.30
CA LYS A 75 -9.87 -18.74 0.84
C LYS A 75 -11.01 -19.70 0.47
N THR A 76 -12.23 -19.19 0.31
CA THR A 76 -13.41 -19.97 -0.08
C THR A 76 -13.50 -20.23 -1.60
N GLY A 77 -12.58 -19.68 -2.40
CA GLY A 77 -12.65 -19.70 -3.86
C GLY A 77 -13.61 -18.66 -4.46
N TYR A 78 -14.36 -17.94 -3.63
CA TYR A 78 -15.33 -16.94 -4.07
C TYR A 78 -14.66 -15.66 -4.59
N ILE A 79 -15.17 -15.14 -5.71
CA ILE A 79 -14.83 -13.83 -6.29
C ILE A 79 -16.05 -12.92 -6.09
N PRO A 80 -15.91 -11.78 -5.40
CA PRO A 80 -17.04 -10.88 -5.18
C PRO A 80 -17.50 -10.26 -6.50
N ASN A 81 -18.79 -10.32 -6.79
CA ASN A 81 -19.38 -9.58 -7.91
C ASN A 81 -19.75 -8.16 -7.46
N PRO A 82 -19.06 -7.11 -7.96
CA PRO A 82 -19.33 -5.72 -7.58
C PRO A 82 -20.66 -5.21 -8.16
N PHE A 83 -21.23 -5.91 -9.14
CA PHE A 83 -22.49 -5.59 -9.79
C PHE A 83 -23.68 -6.39 -9.23
N ASP A 84 -23.47 -7.18 -8.17
CA ASP A 84 -24.56 -7.83 -7.42
C ASP A 84 -25.28 -6.81 -6.53
N VAL A 85 -25.85 -5.80 -7.19
CA VAL A 85 -26.69 -4.77 -6.60
C VAL A 85 -28.06 -4.84 -7.25
N LYS A 86 -29.06 -4.27 -6.57
CA LYS A 86 -30.38 -4.14 -7.16
C LYS A 86 -30.31 -3.12 -8.30
N SER A 87 -30.62 -3.58 -9.50
CA SER A 87 -30.56 -2.78 -10.72
C SER A 87 -31.94 -2.71 -11.37
N THR A 88 -32.09 -1.82 -12.34
CA THR A 88 -33.33 -1.66 -13.10
C THR A 88 -33.07 -1.69 -14.59
N THR A 89 -34.00 -2.26 -15.35
CA THR A 89 -34.02 -2.13 -16.82
C THR A 89 -34.49 -0.74 -17.25
N ASP A 90 -34.30 -0.44 -18.54
CA ASP A 90 -34.90 0.69 -19.25
C ASP A 90 -36.44 0.71 -19.21
N THR A 91 -37.06 -0.46 -19.02
CA THR A 91 -38.51 -0.62 -18.82
C THR A 91 -38.93 -0.56 -17.35
N GLY A 92 -38.01 -0.30 -16.42
CA GLY A 92 -38.27 -0.17 -14.99
C GLY A 92 -38.41 -1.50 -14.23
N GLN A 93 -38.06 -2.64 -14.85
CA GLN A 93 -38.11 -3.94 -14.21
C GLN A 93 -36.89 -4.15 -13.31
N ALA A 94 -37.10 -4.73 -12.12
CA ALA A 94 -36.03 -5.01 -11.19
C ALA A 94 -35.20 -6.22 -11.65
N VAL A 95 -33.88 -6.06 -11.70
CA VAL A 95 -32.95 -7.12 -12.09
C VAL A 95 -31.77 -7.20 -11.13
N ARG A 96 -31.11 -8.35 -11.12
CA ARG A 96 -29.81 -8.57 -10.50
C ARG A 96 -28.80 -8.91 -11.59
N VAL A 97 -27.58 -8.41 -11.52
CA VAL A 97 -26.53 -8.79 -12.48
C VAL A 97 -25.72 -9.94 -11.88
N GLU A 98 -25.75 -11.10 -12.52
CA GLU A 98 -25.00 -12.29 -12.11
C GLU A 98 -23.72 -12.42 -12.94
N ASP A 99 -22.61 -12.80 -12.32
CA ASP A 99 -21.42 -13.23 -13.05
C ASP A 99 -21.45 -14.75 -13.27
N LYS A 100 -21.50 -15.17 -14.54
CA LYS A 100 -21.42 -16.57 -14.94
C LYS A 100 -20.12 -16.79 -15.71
N ASN A 101 -19.09 -17.23 -15.00
CA ASN A 101 -17.76 -17.52 -15.57
C ASN A 101 -17.18 -16.35 -16.38
N GLY A 102 -17.36 -15.13 -15.87
CA GLY A 102 -16.87 -13.91 -16.47
C GLY A 102 -17.81 -13.21 -17.43
N VAL A 103 -18.99 -13.79 -17.66
CA VAL A 103 -20.07 -13.17 -18.43
C VAL A 103 -21.11 -12.61 -17.47
N LEU A 104 -21.25 -11.28 -17.48
CA LEU A 104 -22.31 -10.60 -16.74
C LEU A 104 -23.65 -10.86 -17.43
N THR A 105 -24.59 -11.45 -16.70
CA THR A 105 -25.92 -11.80 -17.20
C THR A 105 -27.00 -11.20 -16.30
N PRO A 106 -27.97 -10.46 -16.85
CA PRO A 106 -29.12 -10.03 -16.05
C PRO A 106 -29.92 -11.25 -15.61
N PHE A 107 -30.45 -11.19 -14.39
CA PHE A 107 -31.46 -12.08 -13.85
C PHE A 107 -32.69 -11.25 -13.49
N LEU A 108 -33.82 -11.55 -14.12
CA LEU A 108 -35.06 -10.82 -13.88
C LEU A 108 -35.67 -11.22 -12.53
N LEU A 109 -35.80 -10.26 -11.62
CA LEU A 109 -36.44 -10.52 -10.34
C LEU A 109 -37.95 -10.65 -10.54
N PRO A 110 -38.61 -11.62 -9.89
CA PRO A 110 -40.05 -11.82 -10.05
C PRO A 110 -40.86 -10.57 -9.71
N ASP A 111 -41.64 -10.09 -10.68
CA ASP A 111 -42.63 -9.03 -10.52
C ASP A 111 -44.05 -9.63 -10.59
N ILE A 112 -44.93 -9.16 -9.71
CA ILE A 112 -46.31 -9.62 -9.67
C ILE A 112 -47.21 -8.41 -9.54
N LYS A 113 -48.10 -8.27 -10.51
CA LYS A 113 -49.16 -7.25 -10.54
C LYS A 113 -50.50 -7.95 -10.37
N SER A 114 -51.34 -7.42 -9.50
CA SER A 114 -52.72 -7.86 -9.31
C SER A 114 -53.65 -6.67 -9.44
N ASN A 115 -54.85 -6.91 -9.94
CA ASN A 115 -55.96 -5.97 -9.82
C ASN A 115 -56.47 -5.90 -8.36
N ALA A 116 -57.29 -4.87 -8.06
CA ALA A 116 -57.73 -4.57 -6.70
C ALA A 116 -58.61 -5.67 -6.07
N ASP A 117 -59.31 -6.44 -6.89
CA ASP A 117 -60.16 -7.57 -6.53
C ASP A 117 -59.42 -8.93 -6.56
N GLY A 118 -58.16 -8.95 -6.99
CA GLY A 118 -57.32 -10.16 -7.03
C GLY A 118 -57.74 -11.21 -8.07
N SER A 119 -58.67 -10.88 -8.96
CA SER A 119 -59.21 -11.80 -9.97
C SER A 119 -58.24 -12.05 -11.14
N HIS A 120 -57.30 -11.14 -11.38
CA HIS A 120 -56.26 -11.28 -12.41
C HIS A 120 -54.89 -11.00 -11.79
N ILE A 121 -54.00 -11.98 -11.94
CA ILE A 121 -52.62 -11.90 -11.48
C ILE A 121 -51.72 -12.05 -12.69
N GLN A 122 -50.87 -11.04 -12.94
CA GLN A 122 -49.82 -11.10 -13.93
C GLN A 122 -48.48 -11.31 -13.22
N ILE A 123 -47.76 -12.34 -13.64
CA ILE A 123 -46.45 -12.69 -13.08
C ILE A 123 -45.43 -12.56 -14.20
N THR A 124 -44.37 -11.82 -13.92
CA THR A 124 -43.22 -11.70 -14.80
C THR A 124 -42.00 -12.22 -14.05
N LEU A 125 -41.30 -13.22 -14.59
CA LEU A 125 -40.13 -13.80 -13.96
C LEU A 125 -39.08 -14.21 -15.00
N ASP A 126 -37.85 -14.42 -14.54
CA ASP A 126 -36.82 -15.06 -15.34
C ASP A 126 -37.18 -16.53 -15.62
N ARG A 127 -37.01 -17.00 -16.85
CA ARG A 127 -37.26 -18.41 -17.21
C ARG A 127 -36.52 -19.39 -16.29
N ARG A 128 -35.33 -19.02 -15.78
CA ARG A 128 -34.56 -19.84 -14.84
C ARG A 128 -35.27 -20.09 -13.50
N ALA A 129 -36.30 -19.31 -13.16
CA ALA A 129 -37.09 -19.44 -11.93
C ALA A 129 -38.47 -20.09 -12.16
N GLU A 130 -38.73 -20.61 -13.36
CA GLU A 130 -40.04 -21.20 -13.73
C GLU A 130 -40.43 -22.37 -12.82
N GLU A 131 -39.48 -23.18 -12.37
CA GLU A 131 -39.72 -24.30 -11.45
C GLU A 131 -40.21 -23.87 -10.06
N ASP A 132 -39.92 -22.63 -9.65
CA ASP A 132 -40.32 -22.09 -8.34
C ASP A 132 -41.59 -21.23 -8.41
N ILE A 133 -42.29 -21.19 -9.56
CA ILE A 133 -43.43 -20.29 -9.79
C ILE A 133 -44.55 -20.48 -8.75
N GLU A 134 -44.87 -21.73 -8.38
CA GLU A 134 -45.90 -22.03 -7.38
C GLU A 134 -45.55 -21.47 -6.00
N LYS A 135 -44.28 -21.60 -5.60
CA LYS A 135 -43.78 -21.05 -4.33
C LYS A 135 -43.82 -19.52 -4.33
N ILE A 136 -43.47 -18.91 -5.46
CA ILE A 136 -43.50 -17.45 -5.66
C ILE A 136 -44.94 -16.93 -5.54
N ILE A 137 -45.90 -17.59 -6.21
CA ILE A 137 -47.33 -17.30 -6.13
C ILE A 137 -47.83 -17.42 -4.69
N ALA A 138 -47.58 -18.57 -4.04
CA ALA A 138 -48.06 -18.85 -2.70
C ALA A 138 -47.56 -17.82 -1.67
N LYS A 139 -46.27 -17.43 -1.75
CA LYS A 139 -45.67 -16.42 -0.86
C LYS A 139 -46.33 -15.05 -1.02
N LYS A 140 -46.72 -14.67 -2.24
CA LYS A 140 -47.32 -13.35 -2.54
C LYS A 140 -48.82 -13.30 -2.21
N LEU A 141 -49.58 -14.35 -2.54
CA LEU A 141 -50.99 -14.49 -2.14
C LEU A 141 -51.15 -14.40 -0.61
N LYS A 142 -50.25 -15.07 0.13
CA LYS A 142 -50.18 -14.98 1.59
C LYS A 142 -49.91 -13.55 2.07
N LYS A 143 -49.04 -12.81 1.38
CA LYS A 143 -48.69 -11.41 1.72
C LYS A 143 -49.86 -10.44 1.46
N GLN A 144 -50.76 -10.78 0.54
CA GLN A 144 -51.98 -10.02 0.22
C GLN A 144 -53.22 -10.48 1.00
N GLY A 145 -53.08 -11.46 1.91
CA GLY A 145 -54.19 -11.94 2.74
C GLY A 145 -55.20 -12.83 1.99
N ILE A 146 -54.86 -13.32 0.79
CA ILE A 146 -55.76 -14.15 -0.04
C ILE A 146 -55.54 -15.62 0.32
N THR A 147 -56.50 -16.23 1.03
CA THR A 147 -56.49 -17.67 1.34
C THR A 147 -56.89 -18.50 0.11
N SER A 148 -55.94 -19.28 -0.42
CA SER A 148 -56.13 -20.15 -1.58
C SER A 148 -56.95 -21.41 -1.24
N LYS A 149 -58.29 -21.35 -1.35
CA LYS A 149 -59.10 -22.58 -1.40
C LYS A 149 -60.19 -22.63 -2.48
N THR A 150 -60.39 -21.59 -3.30
CA THR A 150 -61.52 -21.55 -4.25
C THR A 150 -61.23 -20.90 -5.61
N HIS A 151 -59.96 -20.80 -6.04
CA HIS A 151 -59.62 -20.19 -7.33
C HIS A 151 -59.17 -21.26 -8.33
N GLN A 152 -59.89 -21.37 -9.45
CA GLN A 152 -59.38 -22.03 -10.66
C GLN A 152 -58.49 -21.02 -11.39
N PHE A 153 -57.20 -21.32 -11.49
CA PHE A 153 -56.27 -20.51 -12.27
C PHE A 153 -56.31 -20.95 -13.72
N VAL A 154 -56.67 -20.03 -14.62
CA VAL A 154 -56.45 -20.23 -16.07
C VAL A 154 -55.10 -19.60 -16.38
N GLU A 155 -54.12 -20.44 -16.68
CA GLU A 155 -52.75 -19.99 -16.96
C GLU A 155 -52.57 -19.68 -18.45
N THR A 156 -51.98 -18.53 -18.76
CA THR A 156 -51.50 -18.19 -20.11
C THR A 156 -50.04 -17.79 -20.00
N ARG A 157 -49.16 -18.46 -20.75
CA ARG A 157 -47.72 -18.17 -20.77
C ARG A 157 -47.32 -17.48 -22.06
N THR A 158 -46.56 -16.40 -21.95
CA THR A 158 -45.89 -15.76 -23.08
C THR A 158 -44.39 -15.70 -22.80
N TYR A 159 -43.60 -15.93 -23.84
CA TYR A 159 -42.14 -15.86 -23.76
C TYR A 159 -41.65 -14.68 -24.61
N HIS A 160 -40.78 -13.87 -24.02
CA HIS A 160 -40.18 -12.71 -24.67
C HIS A 160 -38.67 -12.80 -24.57
N GLU A 161 -37.97 -12.36 -25.62
CA GLU A 161 -36.53 -12.19 -25.56
C GLU A 161 -36.20 -11.03 -24.62
N PHE A 162 -35.25 -11.24 -23.70
CA PHE A 162 -34.90 -10.28 -22.66
C PHE A 162 -33.48 -9.74 -22.90
N LYS A 163 -33.39 -8.60 -23.60
CA LYS A 163 -32.15 -7.86 -23.89
C LYS A 163 -32.25 -6.41 -23.38
N PRO A 164 -32.34 -6.20 -22.05
CA PRO A 164 -32.54 -4.87 -21.49
C PRO A 164 -31.27 -4.03 -21.50
N THR A 165 -31.42 -2.71 -21.41
CA THR A 165 -30.36 -1.84 -20.90
C THR A 165 -30.47 -1.78 -19.38
N ILE A 166 -29.37 -1.97 -18.65
CA ILE A 166 -29.38 -2.05 -17.19
C ILE A 166 -28.73 -0.81 -16.61
N THR A 167 -29.43 -0.18 -15.67
CA THR A 167 -28.92 0.92 -14.84
C THR A 167 -28.73 0.45 -13.42
N SER A 168 -27.58 0.77 -12.82
CA SER A 168 -27.21 0.42 -11.45
C SER A 168 -26.55 1.59 -10.75
N THR A 169 -26.77 1.72 -9.44
CA THR A 169 -26.10 2.72 -8.60
C THR A 169 -25.13 2.00 -7.66
N LEU A 170 -23.87 2.39 -7.71
CA LEU A 170 -22.84 1.93 -6.77
C LEU A 170 -22.58 3.03 -5.73
N SER A 171 -22.58 2.66 -4.46
CA SER A 171 -22.14 3.53 -3.36
C SER A 171 -20.73 3.16 -2.91
N PHE A 172 -20.02 4.15 -2.40
CA PHE A 172 -18.68 4.02 -1.85
C PHE A 172 -18.73 4.41 -0.37
N ASP A 173 -18.15 3.56 0.47
CA ASP A 173 -17.98 3.85 1.88
C ASP A 173 -16.71 4.69 2.07
N LEU A 174 -16.78 5.77 2.85
CA LEU A 174 -15.66 6.69 3.09
C LEU A 174 -15.06 6.54 4.49
N GLU A 175 -15.62 5.67 5.33
CA GLU A 175 -15.29 5.62 6.76
C GLU A 175 -15.04 4.22 7.27
N GLU A 176 -15.95 3.26 7.06
CA GLU A 176 -15.85 1.94 7.68
C GLU A 176 -14.61 1.16 7.24
N PHE A 177 -14.23 1.26 5.97
CA PHE A 177 -13.04 0.59 5.43
C PHE A 177 -11.73 1.08 6.08
N LYS A 178 -11.72 2.29 6.65
CA LYS A 178 -10.55 2.86 7.33
C LYS A 178 -10.16 2.05 8.58
N LEU A 179 -11.08 1.28 9.15
CA LEU A 179 -10.76 0.36 10.24
C LEU A 179 -9.78 -0.74 9.79
N GLY A 180 -9.95 -1.28 8.58
CA GLY A 180 -9.03 -2.25 8.00
C GLY A 180 -7.67 -1.63 7.65
N ILE A 181 -7.67 -0.37 7.19
CA ILE A 181 -6.43 0.38 6.96
C ILE A 181 -5.69 0.64 8.28
N LEU A 182 -6.42 1.00 9.34
CA LEU A 182 -5.87 1.22 10.67
C LEU A 182 -5.21 -0.05 11.23
N LYS A 183 -5.84 -1.22 11.03
CA LYS A 183 -5.26 -2.53 11.39
C LYS A 183 -3.91 -2.72 10.70
N ILE A 184 -3.87 -2.60 9.37
CA ILE A 184 -2.64 -2.79 8.57
C ILE A 184 -1.52 -1.89 9.09
N ALA A 185 -1.81 -0.60 9.27
CA ALA A 185 -0.83 0.39 9.73
C ALA A 185 -0.31 0.08 11.14
N TYR A 186 -1.23 -0.24 12.07
CA TYR A 186 -0.91 -0.56 13.45
C TYR A 186 -0.02 -1.79 13.56
N GLU A 187 -0.41 -2.88 12.91
CA GLU A 187 0.31 -4.15 12.96
C GLU A 187 1.69 -4.03 12.31
N PHE A 188 1.79 -3.36 11.16
CA PHE A 188 3.07 -3.09 10.51
C PHE A 188 3.99 -2.24 11.39
N ALA A 189 3.46 -1.20 12.05
CA ALA A 189 4.24 -0.33 12.91
C ALA A 189 4.73 -1.05 14.18
N VAL A 190 3.85 -1.79 14.87
CA VAL A 190 4.25 -2.53 16.08
C VAL A 190 5.29 -3.60 15.79
N ASP A 191 5.16 -4.32 14.67
CA ASP A 191 6.16 -5.33 14.28
C ASP A 191 7.49 -4.70 13.83
N SER A 192 7.42 -3.52 13.19
CA SER A 192 8.63 -2.82 12.72
C SER A 192 9.33 -2.01 13.82
N LEU A 193 8.58 -1.55 14.82
CA LEU A 193 9.04 -0.68 15.91
C LEU A 193 8.63 -1.26 17.26
N PRO A 194 9.49 -2.07 17.89
CA PRO A 194 9.15 -2.72 19.16
C PRO A 194 8.70 -1.76 20.26
N ASP A 195 9.25 -0.54 20.30
CA ASP A 195 8.90 0.47 21.31
C ASP A 195 7.56 1.16 21.06
N PHE A 196 7.06 1.14 19.82
CA PHE A 196 5.79 1.79 19.46
C PHE A 196 4.60 1.18 20.21
N ILE A 197 4.66 -0.10 20.59
CA ILE A 197 3.57 -0.75 21.35
C ILE A 197 3.22 0.00 22.63
N ASN A 198 4.20 0.68 23.25
CA ASN A 198 4.04 1.42 24.50
C ASN A 198 3.55 2.86 24.30
N ASP A 199 3.38 3.30 23.05
CA ASP A 199 2.87 4.62 22.74
C ASP A 199 1.39 4.78 23.14
N LYS A 200 1.02 5.99 23.55
CA LYS A 200 -0.36 6.31 23.94
C LYS A 200 -1.33 6.08 22.78
N ASN A 201 -0.94 6.47 21.58
CA ASN A 201 -1.76 6.28 20.38
C ASN A 201 -1.80 4.80 19.99
N ALA A 202 -0.72 4.04 20.16
CA ALA A 202 -0.76 2.58 19.96
C ALA A 202 -1.77 1.89 20.90
N ILE A 203 -1.89 2.34 22.15
CA ILE A 203 -2.93 1.87 23.08
C ILE A 203 -4.31 2.22 22.55
N ILE A 204 -4.56 3.47 22.20
CA ILE A 204 -5.85 3.95 21.66
C ILE A 204 -6.25 3.14 20.41
N ILE A 205 -5.33 2.94 19.47
CA ILE A 205 -5.57 2.21 18.24
C ILE A 205 -5.91 0.75 18.54
N SER A 206 -5.17 0.09 19.42
CA SER A 206 -5.45 -1.30 19.82
C SER A 206 -6.84 -1.46 20.45
N GLU A 207 -7.29 -0.48 21.25
CA GLU A 207 -8.66 -0.48 21.81
C GLU A 207 -9.74 -0.30 20.73
N ILE A 208 -9.51 0.59 19.76
CA ILE A 208 -10.44 0.81 18.64
C ILE A 208 -10.59 -0.49 17.85
N LEU A 209 -9.48 -1.15 17.53
CA LEU A 209 -9.46 -2.42 16.79
C LEU A 209 -10.12 -3.56 17.59
N LEU A 210 -9.80 -3.67 18.88
CA LEU A 210 -10.38 -4.70 19.77
C LEU A 210 -11.90 -4.59 19.85
N ASN A 211 -12.42 -3.36 19.96
CA ASN A 211 -13.85 -3.09 20.12
C ASN A 211 -14.59 -2.83 18.80
N GLN A 212 -13.87 -2.77 17.67
CA GLN A 212 -14.40 -2.42 16.35
C GLN A 212 -15.13 -1.08 16.34
N ASP A 213 -14.62 -0.10 17.11
CA ASP A 213 -15.31 1.15 17.39
C ASP A 213 -15.07 2.19 16.28
N ILE A 214 -15.92 2.13 15.26
CA ILE A 214 -15.90 3.05 14.11
C ILE A 214 -16.02 4.51 14.56
N SER A 215 -16.82 4.80 15.59
CA SER A 215 -17.06 6.17 16.04
C SER A 215 -15.78 6.85 16.54
N ARG A 216 -14.84 6.07 17.08
CA ARG A 216 -13.54 6.53 17.55
C ARG A 216 -12.51 6.71 16.43
N LEU A 217 -12.80 6.35 15.18
CA LEU A 217 -11.91 6.68 14.05
C LEU A 217 -11.71 8.19 13.90
N SER A 218 -12.68 9.00 14.32
CA SER A 218 -12.57 10.46 14.39
C SER A 218 -11.42 10.96 15.29
N THR A 219 -10.93 10.11 16.21
CA THR A 219 -9.78 10.42 17.08
C THR A 219 -8.43 10.17 16.42
N ILE A 220 -8.42 9.50 15.26
CA ILE A 220 -7.22 9.19 14.48
C ILE A 220 -7.07 10.23 13.37
N GLN A 221 -5.89 10.82 13.26
CA GLN A 221 -5.59 11.74 12.16
C GLN A 221 -5.23 10.96 10.90
N PHE A 222 -6.16 10.93 9.94
CA PHE A 222 -5.94 10.42 8.59
C PHE A 222 -5.40 11.51 7.66
N ILE A 223 -4.56 11.12 6.71
CA ILE A 223 -3.94 11.98 5.70
C ILE A 223 -4.36 11.48 4.32
N GLY A 224 -4.85 12.41 3.50
CA GLY A 224 -5.40 12.12 2.18
C GLY A 224 -6.88 11.74 2.22
N ASP A 225 -7.52 11.77 1.05
CA ASP A 225 -8.91 11.34 0.86
C ASP A 225 -9.04 9.81 0.69
N GLY A 226 -7.91 9.14 0.45
CA GLY A 226 -7.80 7.72 0.23
C GLY A 226 -7.78 7.28 -1.23
N PHE A 227 -7.99 8.18 -2.18
CA PHE A 227 -8.08 7.85 -3.60
C PHE A 227 -6.99 8.51 -4.44
N GLU A 228 -6.37 9.58 -3.94
CA GLU A 228 -5.14 10.12 -4.50
C GLU A 228 -3.91 9.40 -3.94
N ASN A 229 -3.01 8.98 -4.83
CA ASN A 229 -1.74 8.41 -4.40
C ASN A 229 -0.78 9.53 -3.97
N ILE A 230 -0.84 9.87 -2.67
CA ILE A 230 -0.01 10.90 -2.05
C ILE A 230 1.46 10.50 -1.84
N ILE A 231 1.79 9.21 -1.93
CA ILE A 231 3.17 8.72 -1.73
C ILE A 231 3.96 8.65 -3.04
N GLN A 232 3.30 8.47 -4.18
CA GLN A 232 3.96 8.38 -5.49
C GLN A 232 4.74 9.65 -5.85
N PRO A 233 4.24 10.89 -5.63
CA PRO A 233 5.04 12.09 -5.88
C PRO A 233 6.33 12.16 -5.06
N VAL A 234 6.36 11.51 -3.89
CA VAL A 234 7.51 11.53 -2.97
C VAL A 234 8.52 10.42 -3.32
N PHE A 235 8.03 9.20 -3.59
CA PHE A 235 8.87 8.02 -3.75
C PHE A 235 8.92 7.46 -5.19
N GLY A 236 8.23 8.08 -6.14
CA GLY A 236 8.00 7.52 -7.49
C GLY A 236 9.26 7.34 -8.33
N ASN A 237 10.35 7.99 -7.95
CA ASN A 237 11.64 7.81 -8.60
C ASN A 237 12.51 6.74 -7.92
N LEU A 238 12.12 6.24 -6.75
CA LEU A 238 12.79 5.15 -6.03
C LEU A 238 12.02 3.83 -6.14
N ILE A 239 10.69 3.89 -6.27
CA ILE A 239 9.79 2.73 -6.17
C ILE A 239 8.79 2.74 -7.33
N ASP A 240 8.59 1.59 -7.98
CA ASP A 240 7.68 1.47 -9.12
C ASP A 240 6.21 1.39 -8.69
N PHE A 241 5.51 2.52 -8.70
CA PHE A 241 4.06 2.55 -8.45
C PHE A 241 3.19 2.18 -9.66
N SER A 242 3.78 1.87 -10.82
CA SER A 242 3.03 1.46 -12.02
C SER A 242 2.49 0.04 -11.90
N ASN A 243 3.16 -0.82 -11.12
CA ASN A 243 2.70 -2.18 -10.87
C ASN A 243 1.52 -2.20 -9.89
N LYS A 244 0.33 -2.48 -10.43
CA LYS A 244 -0.93 -2.57 -9.66
C LYS A 244 -1.10 -3.86 -8.88
N ASP A 245 -0.22 -4.84 -9.06
CA ASP A 245 -0.23 -6.11 -8.31
C ASP A 245 0.72 -6.03 -7.08
N ARG A 246 0.89 -4.82 -6.54
CA ARG A 246 1.68 -4.56 -5.33
C ARG A 246 0.88 -3.79 -4.28
N HIS A 247 1.26 -3.99 -3.02
CA HIS A 247 0.88 -3.12 -1.91
C HIS A 247 2.13 -2.53 -1.28
N TYR A 248 2.01 -1.30 -0.81
CA TYR A 248 3.11 -0.60 -0.18
C TYR A 248 2.69 -0.09 1.20
N LEU A 249 3.54 -0.36 2.18
CA LEU A 249 3.41 0.16 3.54
C LEU A 249 4.63 1.03 3.81
N PHE A 250 4.45 2.32 4.07
CA PHE A 250 5.55 3.20 4.44
C PHE A 250 5.39 3.58 5.90
N LEU A 251 6.48 3.53 6.65
CA LEU A 251 6.57 4.05 8.01
C LEU A 251 7.62 5.14 7.98
N ILE A 252 7.20 6.37 8.20
CA ILE A 252 8.00 7.58 8.00
C ILE A 252 7.98 8.36 9.31
N GLU A 253 9.16 8.76 9.75
CA GLU A 253 9.29 9.69 10.87
C GLU A 253 9.57 11.08 10.29
N THR A 254 8.64 12.00 10.50
CA THR A 254 8.83 13.41 10.18
C THR A 254 9.42 14.14 11.39
N GLU A 255 9.74 15.43 11.23
CA GLU A 255 10.20 16.27 12.34
C GLU A 255 9.23 16.31 13.52
N GLU A 256 7.94 16.02 13.30
CA GLU A 256 6.91 16.13 14.33
C GLU A 256 6.25 14.79 14.69
N LYS A 257 6.20 13.83 13.74
CA LYS A 257 5.24 12.72 13.82
C LYS A 257 5.79 11.42 13.26
N LEU A 258 5.32 10.31 13.83
CA LEU A 258 5.40 9.00 13.20
C LEU A 258 4.14 8.80 12.35
N VAL A 259 4.32 8.56 11.05
CA VAL A 259 3.22 8.38 10.09
C VAL A 259 3.37 7.05 9.39
N CYS A 260 2.27 6.33 9.22
CA CYS A 260 2.22 5.15 8.35
C CYS A 260 1.32 5.40 7.14
N PHE A 261 1.83 5.19 5.94
CA PHE A 261 1.04 5.18 4.71
C PHE A 261 0.76 3.76 4.26
N VAL A 262 -0.51 3.48 3.98
CA VAL A 262 -0.98 2.21 3.43
C VAL A 262 -1.49 2.46 2.02
N ASN A 263 -0.82 1.85 1.04
CA ASN A 263 -1.20 1.91 -0.37
C ASN A 263 -1.52 0.52 -0.89
N LEU A 264 -2.78 0.29 -1.26
CA LEU A 264 -3.29 -0.98 -1.75
C LEU A 264 -3.65 -0.86 -3.23
N PHE A 265 -2.97 -1.64 -4.08
CA PHE A 265 -3.22 -1.75 -5.53
C PHE A 265 -3.03 -0.44 -6.30
N ASN A 266 -2.44 0.59 -5.68
CA ASN A 266 -2.49 1.96 -6.17
C ASN A 266 -3.93 2.47 -6.43
N ILE A 267 -4.90 1.99 -5.63
CA ILE A 267 -6.32 2.37 -5.68
C ILE A 267 -6.74 3.03 -4.37
N ILE A 268 -6.28 2.50 -3.24
CA ILE A 268 -6.48 3.09 -1.93
C ILE A 268 -5.12 3.52 -1.40
N SER A 269 -4.95 4.80 -1.06
CA SER A 269 -3.71 5.34 -0.49
C SER A 269 -4.02 6.31 0.64
N ILE A 270 -3.75 5.89 1.88
CA ILE A 270 -4.10 6.65 3.09
C ILE A 270 -2.90 6.70 4.02
N GLY A 271 -2.59 7.90 4.53
CA GLY A 271 -1.67 8.10 5.65
C GLY A 271 -2.40 8.14 6.99
N LEU A 272 -1.73 7.68 8.05
CA LEU A 272 -2.23 7.70 9.41
C LEU A 272 -1.13 8.22 10.33
N VAL A 273 -1.43 9.23 11.13
CA VAL A 273 -0.52 9.65 12.20
C VAL A 273 -0.62 8.63 13.33
N LEU A 274 0.48 7.93 13.56
CA LEU A 274 0.59 6.88 14.56
C LEU A 274 1.09 7.39 15.90
N SER A 275 1.97 8.39 15.92
CA SER A 275 2.44 9.03 17.15
C SER A 275 2.85 10.48 16.89
N GLU A 276 2.76 11.29 17.94
CA GLU A 276 3.33 12.64 18.04
C GLU A 276 4.73 12.61 18.69
N LYS A 277 5.22 11.42 19.08
CA LYS A 277 6.59 11.22 19.57
C LYS A 277 7.55 10.95 18.41
N GLN A 278 8.82 11.17 18.69
CA GLN A 278 9.93 11.06 17.73
C GLN A 278 10.98 10.06 18.20
N LYS A 279 11.91 9.75 17.29
CA LYS A 279 13.06 8.86 17.42
C LYS A 279 12.69 7.39 17.58
N PHE A 280 11.63 6.96 16.88
CA PHE A 280 11.34 5.54 16.76
C PHE A 280 12.25 4.87 15.74
N LEU A 281 12.53 5.54 14.63
CA LEU A 281 13.33 5.00 13.56
C LEU A 281 14.81 5.34 13.73
N LYS A 282 15.67 4.43 13.26
CA LYS A 282 17.12 4.68 13.13
C LYS A 282 17.45 5.41 11.82
N ASP A 283 16.61 5.20 10.81
CA ASP A 283 16.71 5.73 9.45
C ASP A 283 15.45 6.56 9.14
N ASP A 284 15.43 7.32 8.04
CA ASP A 284 14.30 8.24 7.76
C ASP A 284 12.95 7.54 7.57
N PHE A 285 12.97 6.34 6.98
CA PHE A 285 11.77 5.54 6.73
C PHE A 285 12.04 4.04 6.61
N ILE A 286 10.98 3.26 6.81
CA ILE A 286 10.90 1.84 6.45
C ILE A 286 9.80 1.69 5.40
N VAL A 287 10.04 0.89 4.37
CA VAL A 287 9.01 0.48 3.41
C VAL A 287 8.84 -1.03 3.37
N GLY A 288 7.58 -1.46 3.40
CA GLY A 288 7.15 -2.81 3.10
C GLY A 288 6.59 -2.87 1.69
N ILE A 289 7.13 -3.76 0.86
CA ILE A 289 6.64 -4.03 -0.50
C ILE A 289 6.06 -5.44 -0.51
N ASN A 290 4.74 -5.53 -0.65
CA ASN A 290 4.01 -6.77 -0.86
C ASN A 290 3.84 -7.00 -2.36
N ASP A 291 4.57 -7.96 -2.94
CA ASP A 291 4.43 -8.32 -4.35
C ASP A 291 3.53 -9.55 -4.49
N ILE A 292 2.36 -9.34 -5.09
CA ILE A 292 1.33 -10.38 -5.17
C ILE A 292 1.75 -11.47 -6.15
N ASN A 293 2.37 -11.09 -7.27
CA ASN A 293 2.79 -12.02 -8.31
C ASN A 293 3.97 -12.88 -7.85
N ALA A 294 4.90 -12.29 -7.10
CA ALA A 294 6.02 -13.01 -6.53
C ALA A 294 5.67 -13.74 -5.22
N ALA A 295 4.48 -13.51 -4.66
CA ALA A 295 3.99 -14.11 -3.41
C ALA A 295 4.93 -13.85 -2.21
N VAL A 296 5.46 -12.64 -2.11
CA VAL A 296 6.44 -12.25 -1.08
C VAL A 296 6.16 -10.87 -0.52
N PHE A 297 6.58 -10.66 0.73
CA PHE A 297 6.69 -9.36 1.35
C PHE A 297 8.15 -9.07 1.69
N ASN A 298 8.66 -7.93 1.26
CA ASN A 298 10.01 -7.47 1.58
C ASN A 298 9.95 -6.16 2.36
N LYS A 299 10.75 -6.05 3.42
CA LYS A 299 10.92 -4.82 4.20
C LYS A 299 12.29 -4.23 3.89
N PHE A 300 12.33 -2.92 3.65
CA PHE A 300 13.56 -2.18 3.36
C PHE A 300 13.65 -0.94 4.23
N THR A 301 14.83 -0.64 4.75
CA THR A 301 15.11 0.70 5.30
C THR A 301 15.47 1.68 4.19
N SER A 302 15.49 2.98 4.49
CA SER A 302 15.89 4.00 3.51
C SER A 302 17.28 3.70 2.94
N ILE A 303 18.25 3.33 3.79
CA ILE A 303 19.61 2.95 3.38
C ILE A 303 19.60 1.77 2.41
N GLU A 304 18.80 0.74 2.68
CA GLU A 304 18.72 -0.44 1.81
C GLU A 304 18.10 -0.10 0.45
N ILE A 305 17.10 0.77 0.41
CA ILE A 305 16.53 1.28 -0.84
C ILE A 305 17.56 2.06 -1.63
N PHE A 306 18.25 3.02 -1.01
CA PHE A 306 19.28 3.80 -1.69
C PHE A 306 20.38 2.90 -2.24
N ASN A 307 20.82 1.89 -1.48
CA ASN A 307 21.84 0.95 -1.94
C ASN A 307 21.37 0.07 -3.10
N LYS A 308 20.09 -0.33 -3.14
CA LYS A 308 19.52 -1.17 -4.22
C LYS A 308 19.23 -0.39 -5.50
N THR A 309 18.89 0.88 -5.36
CA THR A 309 18.54 1.77 -6.49
C THR A 309 19.75 2.46 -7.10
N ARG A 310 20.87 2.51 -6.39
CA ARG A 310 22.11 3.16 -6.87
C ARG A 310 22.78 2.34 -7.98
N HIS A 311 22.83 2.89 -9.19
CA HIS A 311 23.49 2.26 -10.34
C HIS A 311 24.94 2.70 -10.54
N SER A 312 25.25 3.98 -10.31
CA SER A 312 26.60 4.51 -10.42
C SER A 312 26.82 5.64 -9.44
N LEU A 313 28.05 5.70 -8.91
CA LEU A 313 28.56 6.81 -8.14
C LEU A 313 29.53 7.57 -9.03
N GLU A 314 29.10 8.70 -9.56
CA GLU A 314 30.03 9.68 -10.14
C GLU A 314 30.43 10.67 -9.05
N TYR A 315 31.64 11.20 -9.10
CA TYR A 315 32.08 12.22 -8.17
C TYR A 315 32.84 13.33 -8.89
N GLN A 316 32.68 14.54 -8.37
CA GLN A 316 33.32 15.74 -8.87
C GLN A 316 33.92 16.52 -7.71
N PHE A 317 35.24 16.73 -7.76
CA PHE A 317 35.91 17.66 -6.85
C PHE A 317 35.59 19.10 -7.24
N GLN A 318 35.22 19.91 -6.25
CA GLN A 318 35.21 21.36 -6.33
C GLN A 318 36.50 21.88 -5.73
N TYR A 319 37.05 22.92 -6.34
CA TYR A 319 38.40 23.39 -6.03
C TYR A 319 38.37 24.79 -5.42
N SER A 320 39.29 25.03 -4.49
CA SER A 320 39.55 26.36 -3.93
C SER A 320 40.91 26.86 -4.40
N PHE A 321 40.96 28.11 -4.85
CA PHE A 321 42.18 28.75 -5.34
C PHE A 321 42.48 30.00 -4.53
N SER A 322 43.77 30.25 -4.30
CA SER A 322 44.26 31.41 -3.57
C SER A 322 44.26 32.68 -4.42
N SER A 323 44.25 32.54 -5.75
CA SER A 323 44.26 33.66 -6.70
C SER A 323 43.50 33.35 -8.00
N LEU A 324 43.11 34.40 -8.72
CA LEU A 324 42.51 34.30 -10.06
C LEU A 324 43.46 33.66 -11.08
N GLU A 325 44.77 33.87 -10.94
CA GLU A 325 45.79 33.30 -11.82
C GLU A 325 45.90 31.78 -11.65
N GLU A 326 45.85 31.29 -10.42
CA GLU A 326 45.84 29.86 -10.10
C GLU A 326 44.58 29.19 -10.66
N ALA A 327 43.41 29.82 -10.48
CA ALA A 327 42.14 29.36 -11.04
C ALA A 327 42.16 29.32 -12.58
N HIS A 328 42.71 30.35 -13.23
CA HIS A 328 42.82 30.40 -14.69
C HIS A 328 43.76 29.31 -15.23
N THR A 329 44.91 29.11 -14.56
CA THR A 329 45.88 28.06 -14.91
C THR A 329 45.25 26.68 -14.79
N PHE A 330 44.55 26.41 -13.70
CA PHE A 330 43.86 25.15 -13.51
C PHE A 330 42.71 24.94 -14.52
N SER A 331 41.94 25.99 -14.84
CA SER A 331 40.88 25.94 -15.86
C SER A 331 41.41 25.53 -17.24
N MET A 332 42.61 25.97 -17.60
CA MET A 332 43.28 25.56 -18.84
C MET A 332 43.76 24.09 -18.77
N LEU A 333 44.19 23.62 -17.61
CA LEU A 333 44.62 22.23 -17.40
C LEU A 333 43.47 21.23 -17.51
N ILE A 334 42.31 21.50 -16.89
CA ILE A 334 41.15 20.58 -16.91
C ILE A 334 40.49 20.48 -18.30
N LYS A 335 40.67 21.48 -19.17
CA LYS A 335 40.19 21.44 -20.56
C LYS A 335 41.02 20.51 -21.46
N ASN A 336 42.16 20.03 -20.98
CA ASN A 336 42.97 19.05 -21.69
C ASN A 336 42.31 17.67 -21.61
N CYS A 337 42.06 17.02 -22.74
CA CYS A 337 41.41 15.70 -22.82
C CYS A 337 42.18 14.58 -22.10
N CYS A 338 43.45 14.81 -21.77
CA CYS A 338 44.28 13.88 -21.02
C CYS A 338 44.25 14.11 -19.49
N PHE A 339 43.54 15.11 -18.97
CA PHE A 339 43.49 15.42 -17.53
C PHE A 339 42.95 14.25 -16.71
N LYS A 340 43.68 13.88 -15.66
CA LYS A 340 43.33 12.80 -14.74
C LYS A 340 43.90 13.10 -13.37
N HIS A 341 43.17 12.72 -12.33
CA HIS A 341 43.72 12.67 -10.97
C HIS A 341 44.67 11.48 -10.84
N PHE A 342 45.66 11.63 -9.97
CA PHE A 342 46.48 10.52 -9.53
C PHE A 342 45.60 9.50 -8.81
N THR A 343 45.79 8.22 -9.13
CA THR A 343 45.05 7.10 -8.53
C THR A 343 46.02 6.07 -7.98
N LEU A 344 45.63 5.43 -6.87
CA LEU A 344 46.35 4.30 -6.29
C LEU A 344 45.52 3.04 -6.53
N GLY A 345 45.78 2.35 -7.64
CA GLY A 345 44.89 1.31 -8.16
C GLY A 345 43.59 1.94 -8.66
N ASN A 346 42.45 1.52 -8.08
CA ASN A 346 41.13 2.09 -8.37
C ASN A 346 40.70 3.19 -7.38
N LYS A 347 41.59 3.61 -6.47
CA LYS A 347 41.30 4.58 -5.42
C LYS A 347 41.79 5.98 -5.79
N THR A 348 41.07 7.01 -5.37
CA THR A 348 41.50 8.41 -5.52
C THR A 348 41.89 8.99 -4.16
N PRO A 349 43.20 9.07 -3.83
CA PRO A 349 43.65 9.54 -2.52
C PRO A 349 43.48 11.05 -2.33
N LEU A 350 43.33 11.45 -1.07
CA LEU A 350 43.44 12.85 -0.62
C LEU A 350 44.80 13.08 0.03
N PHE A 351 45.36 14.26 -0.16
CA PHE A 351 46.71 14.64 0.28
C PHE A 351 46.66 15.83 1.22
N PHE A 352 47.63 15.90 2.13
CA PHE A 352 47.97 17.15 2.81
C PHE A 352 48.74 18.10 1.88
N ARG A 353 48.83 19.38 2.24
CA ARG A 353 49.58 20.40 1.47
C ARG A 353 51.03 20.00 1.18
N ASN A 354 51.66 19.23 2.07
CA ASN A 354 53.04 18.75 1.91
C ASN A 354 53.18 17.57 0.93
N GLY A 355 52.08 17.08 0.35
CA GLY A 355 52.06 15.97 -0.61
C GLY A 355 52.06 14.57 0.01
N SER A 356 52.03 14.45 1.34
CA SER A 356 51.78 13.15 1.99
C SER A 356 50.30 12.75 1.88
N ILE A 357 50.03 11.45 1.79
CA ILE A 357 48.67 10.91 1.69
C ILE A 357 47.99 11.11 3.05
N ALA A 358 46.85 11.81 3.04
CA ALA A 358 45.95 11.96 4.18
C ALA A 358 44.96 10.79 4.25
N TYR A 359 44.34 10.47 3.11
CA TYR A 359 43.39 9.37 2.96
C TYR A 359 43.73 8.57 1.71
N GLU A 360 43.75 7.23 1.83
CA GLU A 360 44.01 6.35 0.67
C GLU A 360 42.90 6.41 -0.38
N ASP A 361 41.68 6.75 0.02
CA ASP A 361 40.55 7.03 -0.86
C ASP A 361 39.69 8.16 -0.28
N PHE A 362 39.23 9.08 -1.13
CA PHE A 362 38.36 10.17 -0.72
C PHE A 362 37.06 9.68 -0.06
N SER A 363 36.55 8.49 -0.43
CA SER A 363 35.33 7.92 0.14
C SER A 363 35.43 7.71 1.64
N LEU A 364 36.64 7.48 2.17
CA LEU A 364 36.87 7.36 3.62
C LEU A 364 36.58 8.67 4.34
N LYS A 365 36.98 9.80 3.76
CA LYS A 365 36.69 11.13 4.32
C LYS A 365 35.20 11.46 4.25
N LEU A 366 34.51 11.02 3.18
CA LEU A 366 33.07 11.27 3.05
C LEU A 366 32.23 10.61 4.16
N ILE A 367 32.72 9.51 4.75
CA ILE A 367 32.06 8.83 5.89
C ILE A 367 32.14 9.68 7.17
N GLU A 368 33.17 10.52 7.31
CA GLU A 368 33.40 11.34 8.51
C GLU A 368 32.63 12.67 8.49
N ILE A 369 32.31 13.19 7.30
CA ILE A 369 31.69 14.52 7.13
C ILE A 369 30.19 14.46 7.44
N GLN A 370 29.75 15.28 8.40
CA GLN A 370 28.34 15.39 8.82
C GLN A 370 27.58 16.54 8.14
N ASP A 371 28.27 17.58 7.66
CA ASP A 371 27.66 18.72 6.97
C ASP A 371 27.53 18.44 5.47
N VAL A 372 26.29 18.22 5.04
CA VAL A 372 25.97 17.73 3.71
C VAL A 372 24.83 18.56 3.13
N ASN A 373 25.03 19.06 1.91
CA ASN A 373 23.93 19.63 1.12
C ASN A 373 23.50 18.59 0.09
N ASP A 374 22.25 18.17 0.15
CA ASP A 374 21.66 17.26 -0.81
C ASP A 374 20.70 17.99 -1.75
N LEU A 375 20.69 17.57 -3.01
CA LEU A 375 19.78 18.09 -4.03
C LEU A 375 19.27 16.92 -4.86
N TYR A 376 17.95 16.84 -4.96
CA TYR A 376 17.27 15.79 -5.67
C TYR A 376 16.56 16.34 -6.91
N ASP A 377 16.94 15.86 -8.10
CA ASP A 377 16.30 16.24 -9.35
C ASP A 377 16.20 15.03 -10.31
N ASN A 378 14.97 14.66 -10.70
CA ASN A 378 14.66 13.69 -11.75
C ASN A 378 15.54 12.41 -11.76
N GLY A 379 15.59 11.67 -10.65
CA GLY A 379 16.34 10.40 -10.55
C GLY A 379 17.85 10.56 -10.33
N THR A 380 18.33 11.80 -10.21
CA THR A 380 19.72 12.13 -9.85
C THR A 380 19.76 12.73 -8.46
N PHE A 381 20.47 12.07 -7.55
CA PHE A 381 20.70 12.56 -6.18
C PHE A 381 22.13 13.07 -6.06
N VAL A 382 22.27 14.40 -5.94
CA VAL A 382 23.57 15.05 -5.81
C VAL A 382 23.80 15.38 -4.34
N VAL A 383 24.90 14.89 -3.80
CA VAL A 383 25.30 15.14 -2.41
C VAL A 383 26.61 15.88 -2.42
N GLU A 384 26.62 17.11 -1.90
CA GLU A 384 27.81 17.93 -1.75
C GLU A 384 28.35 17.85 -0.31
N TYR A 385 29.53 17.26 -0.18
CA TYR A 385 30.29 17.17 1.07
C TYR A 385 31.27 18.33 1.13
N LYS A 386 31.07 19.29 2.03
CA LYS A 386 32.04 20.36 2.25
C LYS A 386 33.23 19.82 3.04
N MET A 387 34.45 20.14 2.60
CA MET A 387 35.64 19.73 3.32
C MET A 387 35.77 20.53 4.61
N ASP A 388 35.84 19.84 5.74
CA ASP A 388 36.12 20.34 7.08
C ASP A 388 37.63 20.53 7.34
N GLU A 389 38.47 19.96 6.47
CA GLU A 389 39.93 20.00 6.53
C GLU A 389 40.58 20.49 5.23
N GLU A 390 41.80 21.02 5.32
CA GLU A 390 42.56 21.48 4.15
C GLU A 390 43.21 20.29 3.41
N LEU A 391 42.43 19.69 2.51
CA LEU A 391 42.82 18.52 1.73
C LEU A 391 42.98 18.83 0.24
N TYR A 392 43.80 18.03 -0.44
CA TYR A 392 44.21 18.24 -1.82
C TYR A 392 44.03 16.97 -2.65
N VAL A 393 43.78 17.15 -3.94
CA VAL A 393 43.95 16.09 -4.95
C VAL A 393 45.16 16.38 -5.82
N LYS A 394 45.81 15.32 -6.28
CA LYS A 394 47.01 15.43 -7.11
C LYS A 394 46.66 15.20 -8.58
N CYS A 395 47.10 16.11 -9.46
CA CYS A 395 46.98 15.95 -10.90
C CYS A 395 48.08 15.02 -11.44
N LEU A 396 47.71 14.00 -12.21
CA LEU A 396 48.64 12.97 -12.69
C LEU A 396 49.73 13.52 -13.62
N GLN A 397 49.40 14.52 -14.41
CA GLN A 397 50.26 14.98 -15.52
C GLN A 397 51.43 15.85 -15.02
N ASN A 398 51.22 16.61 -13.95
CA ASN A 398 52.13 17.70 -13.55
C ASN A 398 52.50 17.66 -12.06
N ASP A 399 52.09 16.63 -11.32
CA ASP A 399 52.26 16.51 -9.86
C ASP A 399 51.72 17.69 -9.02
N ILE A 400 50.83 18.50 -9.62
CA ILE A 400 50.23 19.66 -8.96
C ILE A 400 49.20 19.19 -7.93
N LEU A 401 49.27 19.76 -6.73
CA LEU A 401 48.25 19.59 -5.69
C LEU A 401 47.24 20.73 -5.79
N VAL A 402 45.95 20.39 -5.82
CA VAL A 402 44.85 21.35 -5.90
C VAL A 402 43.92 21.16 -4.73
N ARG A 403 43.67 22.25 -3.99
CA ARG A 403 42.85 22.22 -2.78
C ARG A 403 41.41 21.90 -3.13
N VAL A 404 40.83 20.96 -2.40
CA VAL A 404 39.41 20.58 -2.52
C VAL A 404 38.60 21.43 -1.55
N SER A 405 37.56 22.10 -2.05
CA SER A 405 36.59 22.82 -1.21
C SER A 405 35.40 21.92 -0.82
N SER A 406 34.95 21.10 -1.77
CA SER A 406 33.86 20.14 -1.58
C SER A 406 33.96 19.00 -2.59
N ILE A 407 33.30 17.90 -2.29
CA ILE A 407 33.15 16.76 -3.20
C ILE A 407 31.67 16.59 -3.47
N LYS A 408 31.27 16.69 -4.74
CA LYS A 408 29.92 16.35 -5.17
C LYS A 408 29.89 14.90 -5.58
N THR A 409 29.04 14.11 -4.97
CA THR A 409 28.69 12.79 -5.46
C THR A 409 27.38 12.88 -6.22
N ILE A 410 27.33 12.26 -7.40
CA ILE A 410 26.16 12.22 -8.27
C ILE A 410 25.73 10.76 -8.31
N ASN A 411 24.56 10.50 -7.76
CA ASN A 411 23.99 9.17 -7.69
C ASN A 411 22.88 9.06 -8.71
N HIS A 412 23.07 8.20 -9.70
CA HIS A 412 22.00 7.83 -10.61
C HIS A 412 21.20 6.69 -9.98
N LEU A 413 19.92 6.97 -9.71
CA LEU A 413 19.02 6.02 -9.08
C LEU A 413 18.13 5.35 -10.14
N SER A 414 17.89 4.05 -9.99
CA SER A 414 16.82 3.34 -10.68
C SER A 414 15.63 3.14 -9.76
N ILE A 415 14.54 2.73 -10.40
CA ILE A 415 13.29 2.42 -9.74
C ILE A 415 13.32 0.95 -9.28
N LEU A 416 12.96 0.70 -8.02
CA LEU A 416 12.84 -0.62 -7.39
C LEU A 416 11.54 -1.35 -7.73
#